data_AF-A0A386HRE7-F1
#
_entry.id   AF-A0A386HRE7-F1
#
_cell.length_a   1.000
_cell.length_b   1.000
_cell.length_c   1.000
_cell.angle_alpha   90.00
_cell.angle_beta   90.00
_cell.angle_gamma   90.00
#
_symmetry.space_group_name_H-M   'P 1'
#
loop_
_entity.id
_entity.type
_entity.pdbx_description
1 polymer ?
#
loop_
_entity_poly.entity_id
_entity_poly.type
_entity_poly.pdbx_seq_one_letter_code
_entity_poly.pdbx_strand_id
1 'polypeptide(L)'
;MVDILIEEWLALRGNAKKYKYVSRSAQDARPITNNVKALIEIVKYGSKIFTRSDVNKRAEKNNSNVYAAALNNIFNAMKGLRIFDRFGFDLQKENNIEKTSRSVIKDFDEWNFEINKFDWINNESDERLSKYIPLGQLLDLLNNRVDTNIE
;
A
#
# COMPACT_ATOMS: atom_id res chain seq x y z
N MET A 1 10.97 -20.49 16.29
CA MET A 1 10.94 -19.03 16.03
C MET A 1 9.54 -18.60 15.63
N VAL A 2 8.94 -19.17 14.58
CA VAL A 2 7.57 -18.83 14.15
C VAL A 2 6.52 -19.13 15.24
N ASP A 3 6.61 -20.26 15.93
CA ASP A 3 5.65 -20.60 16.99
C ASP A 3 5.68 -19.63 18.18
N ILE A 4 6.88 -19.15 18.55
CA ILE A 4 7.07 -18.16 19.62
C ILE A 4 6.36 -16.84 19.26
N LEU A 5 6.50 -16.37 18.01
CA LEU A 5 5.83 -15.15 17.55
C LEU A 5 4.30 -15.28 17.57
N ILE A 6 3.78 -16.46 17.25
CA ILE A 6 2.34 -16.72 17.27
C ILE A 6 1.82 -16.77 18.70
N GLU A 7 2.53 -17.42 19.61
CA GLU A 7 2.19 -17.47 21.03
C GLU A 7 2.17 -16.08 21.65
N GLU A 8 3.18 -15.25 21.36
CA GLU A 8 3.26 -13.86 21.80
C GLU A 8 2.10 -13.02 21.24
N TRP A 9 1.81 -13.12 19.93
CA TRP A 9 0.70 -12.42 19.29
C TRP A 9 -0.66 -12.80 19.90
N LEU A 10 -0.89 -14.09 20.16
CA LEU A 10 -2.10 -14.59 20.79
C LEU A 10 -2.22 -14.12 22.25
N ALA A 11 -1.10 -14.04 22.99
CA ALA A 11 -1.09 -13.53 24.36
C ALA A 11 -1.41 -12.03 24.42
N LEU A 12 -0.82 -11.23 23.52
CA LEU A 12 -1.03 -9.78 23.45
C LEU A 12 -2.44 -9.40 23.01
N ARG A 13 -2.99 -10.08 22.00
CA ARG A 13 -4.28 -9.71 21.37
C ARG A 13 -5.45 -10.57 21.82
N GLY A 14 -5.20 -11.71 22.47
CA GLY A 14 -6.22 -12.64 22.97
C GLY A 14 -6.69 -12.36 24.40
N ASN A 15 -5.94 -11.56 25.18
CA ASN A 15 -6.25 -11.24 26.58
C ASN A 15 -7.13 -9.99 26.79
N ALA A 16 -7.63 -9.37 25.72
CA ALA A 16 -8.60 -8.29 25.87
C ALA A 16 -9.90 -8.87 26.44
N LYS A 17 -10.12 -8.68 27.75
CA LYS A 17 -11.22 -9.23 28.60
C LYS A 17 -12.65 -9.13 28.05
N LYS A 18 -12.88 -8.47 26.91
CA LYS A 18 -14.19 -8.26 26.31
C LYS A 18 -14.36 -8.97 24.95
N TYR A 19 -13.29 -9.24 24.19
CA TYR A 19 -13.38 -9.84 22.86
C TYR A 19 -12.10 -10.58 22.47
N LYS A 20 -12.24 -11.84 22.03
CA LYS A 20 -11.13 -12.66 21.53
C LYS A 20 -10.94 -12.39 20.03
N TYR A 21 -10.18 -11.36 19.68
CA TYR A 21 -9.99 -10.92 18.29
C TYR A 21 -9.02 -11.80 17.46
N VAL A 22 -8.36 -12.77 18.09
CA VAL A 22 -7.32 -13.59 17.46
C VAL A 22 -7.51 -15.07 17.79
N SER A 23 -7.24 -15.95 16.83
CA SER A 23 -7.31 -17.40 16.98
C SER A 23 -6.07 -18.07 16.40
N ARG A 24 -5.59 -19.16 17.04
CA ARG A 24 -4.44 -19.93 16.55
C ARG A 24 -4.71 -20.52 15.17
N SER A 25 -5.94 -20.95 14.91
CA SER A 25 -6.39 -21.48 13.62
C SER A 25 -6.30 -20.49 12.47
N ALA A 26 -6.30 -19.18 12.75
CA ALA A 26 -6.13 -18.13 11.75
C ALA A 26 -4.67 -17.71 11.53
N GLN A 27 -3.71 -18.30 12.26
CA GLN A 27 -2.28 -18.00 12.14
C GLN A 27 -1.62 -19.07 11.26
N ASP A 28 -1.69 -18.88 9.95
CA ASP A 28 -1.10 -19.78 8.95
C ASP A 28 0.42 -19.61 8.90
N ALA A 29 1.13 -20.58 9.46
CA ALA A 29 2.58 -20.61 9.53
C ALA A 29 3.10 -21.83 8.78
N ARG A 30 3.55 -21.60 7.55
CA ARG A 30 4.08 -22.65 6.67
C ARG A 30 5.38 -22.19 6.01
N PRO A 31 6.32 -23.12 5.75
CA PRO A 31 7.51 -22.80 4.99
C PRO A 31 7.12 -22.42 3.55
N ILE A 32 7.80 -21.41 3.01
CA ILE A 32 7.61 -20.97 1.62
C ILE A 32 8.31 -21.96 0.70
N THR A 33 7.53 -22.75 -0.02
CA THR A 33 8.04 -23.73 -1.01
C THR A 33 8.00 -23.20 -2.44
N ASN A 34 7.18 -22.18 -2.71
CA ASN A 34 7.06 -21.54 -4.01
C ASN A 34 6.83 -20.03 -3.84
N ASN A 35 7.79 -19.23 -4.30
CA ASN A 35 7.79 -17.78 -4.15
C ASN A 35 6.61 -17.10 -4.84
N VAL A 36 6.26 -17.51 -6.06
CA VAL A 36 5.14 -16.92 -6.82
C VAL A 36 3.82 -17.16 -6.10
N LYS A 37 3.60 -18.38 -5.63
CA LYS A 37 2.37 -18.74 -4.90
C LYS A 37 2.26 -17.99 -3.57
N ALA A 38 3.37 -17.86 -2.83
CA ALA A 38 3.42 -17.11 -1.58
C ALA A 38 3.13 -15.61 -1.81
N LEU A 39 3.71 -15.00 -2.84
CA LEU A 39 3.43 -13.61 -3.21
C LEU A 39 1.96 -13.40 -3.56
N ILE A 40 1.34 -14.32 -4.32
CA ILE A 40 -0.09 -14.28 -4.62
C ILE A 40 -0.92 -14.32 -3.33
N GLU A 41 -0.58 -15.17 -2.36
CA GLU A 41 -1.28 -15.23 -1.07
C GLU A 41 -1.11 -13.95 -0.25
N ILE A 42 0.10 -13.38 -0.21
CA ILE A 42 0.35 -12.09 0.45
C ILE A 42 -0.51 -10.99 -0.16
N VAL A 43 -0.59 -10.91 -1.49
CA VAL A 43 -1.44 -9.92 -2.18
C VAL A 43 -2.92 -10.19 -1.94
N LYS A 44 -3.36 -11.45 -1.88
CA LYS A 44 -4.75 -11.81 -1.55
C LYS A 44 -5.14 -11.36 -0.14
N TYR A 45 -4.29 -11.62 0.85
CA TYR A 45 -4.56 -11.20 2.23
C TYR A 45 -4.41 -9.68 2.41
N GLY A 46 -3.43 -9.06 1.74
CA GLY A 46 -3.28 -7.61 1.70
C GLY A 46 -4.44 -6.90 1.01
N SER A 47 -5.01 -7.50 -0.04
CA SER A 47 -6.21 -6.95 -0.70
C SER A 47 -7.51 -7.24 0.07
N LYS A 48 -7.49 -8.24 0.97
CA LYS A 48 -8.59 -8.50 1.92
C LYS A 48 -8.85 -7.32 2.85
N ILE A 49 -7.83 -6.49 3.11
CA ILE A 49 -7.98 -5.25 3.91
C ILE A 49 -8.87 -4.23 3.20
N PHE A 50 -8.94 -4.29 1.86
CA PHE A 50 -9.79 -3.42 1.02
C PHE A 50 -11.16 -4.05 0.71
N THR A 51 -11.47 -5.25 1.22
CA THR A 51 -12.72 -5.98 0.92
C THR A 51 -13.40 -6.53 2.18
N ARG A 52 -14.74 -6.58 2.18
CA ARG A 52 -15.55 -6.91 3.37
C ARG A 52 -15.18 -8.27 4.02
N SER A 53 -15.32 -8.32 5.35
CA SER A 53 -15.15 -9.51 6.21
C SER A 53 -16.32 -10.50 6.18
N ASP A 54 -17.46 -10.15 5.59
CA ASP A 54 -18.70 -10.92 5.72
C ASP A 54 -19.12 -11.57 4.39
N VAL A 55 -18.80 -12.87 4.24
CA VAL A 55 -19.12 -13.68 3.04
C VAL A 55 -20.64 -13.93 2.91
N ASN A 56 -21.39 -13.82 4.02
CA ASN A 56 -22.82 -14.13 4.08
C ASN A 56 -23.74 -12.93 3.80
N LYS A 57 -23.22 -11.70 3.73
CA LYS A 57 -23.99 -10.50 3.35
C LYS A 57 -23.77 -10.15 1.88
N ARG A 58 -24.21 -11.06 0.99
CA ARG A 58 -24.41 -10.77 -0.43
C ARG A 58 -25.66 -9.90 -0.61
N ALA A 59 -25.56 -8.60 -0.32
CA ALA A 59 -26.41 -7.55 -0.86
C ALA A 59 -26.09 -6.25 -0.12
N GLU A 60 -25.28 -5.39 -0.73
CA GLU A 60 -25.55 -3.96 -0.88
C GLU A 60 -24.36 -3.34 -1.61
N LYS A 61 -24.66 -2.68 -2.74
CA LYS A 61 -23.72 -2.07 -3.67
C LYS A 61 -22.69 -1.21 -2.91
N ASN A 62 -21.41 -1.48 -3.18
CA ASN A 62 -20.32 -0.51 -3.07
C ASN A 62 -20.26 0.31 -1.77
N ASN A 63 -20.02 -0.29 -0.60
CA ASN A 63 -19.45 0.43 0.56
C ASN A 63 -18.13 -0.24 0.97
N SER A 64 -17.11 -0.04 0.15
CA SER A 64 -15.72 -0.35 0.52
C SER A 64 -15.14 0.89 1.20
N ASN A 65 -15.06 0.86 2.53
CA ASN A 65 -14.36 1.89 3.29
C ASN A 65 -12.91 1.45 3.51
N VAL A 66 -11.98 2.40 3.47
CA VAL A 66 -10.58 2.22 3.82
C VAL A 66 -10.41 2.64 5.28
N TYR A 67 -10.00 1.71 6.14
CA TYR A 67 -9.83 1.99 7.57
C TYR A 67 -8.39 2.42 7.87
N ALA A 68 -8.19 3.73 8.02
CA ALA A 68 -6.86 4.32 8.16
C ALA A 68 -6.14 3.87 9.44
N ALA A 69 -6.84 3.79 10.57
CA ALA A 69 -6.24 3.35 11.84
C ALA A 69 -5.86 1.86 11.83
N ALA A 70 -6.66 0.99 11.21
CA ALA A 70 -6.30 -0.41 11.00
C ALA A 70 -5.02 -0.54 10.14
N LEU A 71 -4.92 0.24 9.05
CA LEU A 71 -3.70 0.29 8.23
C LEU A 71 -2.49 0.82 9.02
N ASN A 72 -2.68 1.88 9.81
CA ASN A 72 -1.63 2.41 10.67
C ASN A 72 -1.13 1.37 11.69
N ASN A 73 -2.03 0.58 12.27
CA ASN A 73 -1.67 -0.51 13.18
C ASN A 73 -0.82 -1.59 12.48
N ILE A 74 -1.17 -1.95 11.25
CA ILE A 74 -0.39 -2.88 10.43
C ILE A 74 0.99 -2.30 10.12
N PHE A 75 1.05 -1.04 9.66
CA PHE A 75 2.33 -0.39 9.34
C PHE A 75 3.22 -0.22 10.57
N ASN A 76 2.66 0.11 11.73
CA ASN A 76 3.40 0.18 12.98
C ASN A 76 3.93 -1.19 13.41
N ALA A 77 3.13 -2.25 13.28
CA ALA A 77 3.57 -3.61 13.58
C ALA A 77 4.68 -4.09 12.61
N MET A 78 4.69 -3.57 11.38
CA MET A 78 5.72 -3.87 10.38
C MET A 78 6.89 -2.88 10.39
N LYS A 79 6.89 -1.89 11.28
CA LYS A 79 7.93 -0.86 11.35
C LYS A 79 9.30 -1.50 11.65
N GLY A 80 10.30 -1.17 10.84
CA GLY A 80 11.64 -1.75 10.95
C GLY A 80 11.82 -3.09 10.21
N LEU A 81 10.75 -3.68 9.71
CA LEU A 81 10.83 -4.80 8.76
C LEU A 81 10.95 -4.25 7.33
N ARG A 82 11.87 -4.81 6.54
CA ARG A 82 11.99 -4.47 5.11
C ARG A 82 10.89 -5.20 4.33
N ILE A 83 9.67 -4.68 4.40
CA ILE A 83 8.46 -5.24 3.75
C ILE A 83 8.43 -4.97 2.24
N PHE A 84 8.93 -3.80 1.82
CA PHE A 84 9.11 -3.46 0.43
C PHE A 84 10.61 -3.42 0.14
N ASP A 85 11.05 -4.23 -0.81
CA ASP A 85 12.36 -4.03 -1.42
C ASP A 85 12.27 -2.90 -2.46
N ARG A 86 13.41 -2.39 -2.92
CA ARG A 86 13.46 -1.40 -3.98
C ARG A 86 12.75 -1.97 -5.20
N PHE A 87 11.63 -1.36 -5.57
CA PHE A 87 10.99 -1.60 -6.86
C PHE A 87 11.69 -0.70 -7.88
N GLY A 88 12.35 -1.33 -8.84
CA GLY A 88 13.12 -0.65 -9.88
C GLY A 88 14.18 -1.57 -10.46
N PHE A 89 14.85 -1.08 -11.49
CA PHE A 89 16.02 -1.75 -12.06
C PHE A 89 17.26 -1.11 -11.46
N ASP A 90 18.20 -1.92 -10.98
CA ASP A 90 19.53 -1.40 -10.66
C ASP A 90 20.18 -1.00 -11.98
N LEU A 91 20.43 0.31 -12.17
CA LEU A 91 21.24 0.76 -13.29
C LEU A 91 22.64 0.13 -13.15
N GLN A 92 23.18 -0.37 -14.27
CA GLN A 92 24.58 -0.76 -14.30
C GLN A 92 25.44 0.45 -13.94
N LYS A 93 26.43 0.25 -13.07
CA LYS A 93 27.39 1.31 -12.76
C LYS A 93 28.21 1.60 -14.02
N GLU A 94 27.93 2.72 -14.66
CA GLU A 94 28.78 3.22 -15.74
C GLU A 94 30.12 3.64 -15.15
N ASN A 95 31.19 2.94 -15.54
CA ASN A 95 32.54 3.21 -15.05
C ASN A 95 33.18 4.44 -15.71
N ASN A 96 32.52 5.04 -16.70
CA ASN A 96 33.01 6.20 -17.45
C ASN A 96 31.94 7.29 -17.44
N ILE A 97 31.89 8.09 -16.38
CA ILE A 97 31.22 9.38 -16.44
C ILE A 97 32.13 10.30 -17.25
N GLU A 98 31.91 10.38 -18.55
CA GLU A 98 32.52 11.45 -19.35
C GLU A 98 32.08 12.79 -18.76
N LYS A 99 33.04 13.68 -18.49
CA LYS A 99 32.73 15.03 -18.02
C LYS A 99 32.09 15.80 -19.17
N THR A 100 30.77 15.73 -19.28
CA THR A 100 30.02 16.52 -20.24
C THR A 100 30.29 18.01 -19.99
N SER A 101 30.59 18.75 -21.05
CA SER A 101 30.72 20.21 -20.96
C SER A 101 29.38 20.80 -20.50
N ARG A 102 29.43 21.81 -19.62
CA ARG A 102 28.21 22.49 -19.15
C ARG A 102 27.52 23.15 -20.33
N SER A 103 26.35 22.64 -20.72
CA SER A 103 25.45 23.28 -21.67
C SER A 103 24.39 24.08 -20.91
N VAL A 104 24.09 25.29 -21.38
CA VAL A 104 22.92 26.03 -20.91
C VAL A 104 21.69 25.39 -21.55
N ILE A 105 20.83 24.81 -20.73
CA ILE A 105 19.51 24.29 -21.15
C ILE A 105 18.66 25.52 -21.51
N LYS A 106 18.25 25.61 -22.77
CA LYS A 106 17.39 26.68 -23.27
C LYS A 106 15.93 26.26 -23.40
N ASP A 107 15.71 24.98 -23.69
CA ASP A 107 14.39 24.39 -23.86
C ASP A 107 14.11 23.47 -22.65
N PHE A 108 13.29 23.95 -21.73
CA PHE A 108 12.80 23.18 -20.59
C PHE A 108 11.33 23.49 -20.36
N ASP A 109 10.60 22.47 -19.93
CA ASP A 109 9.22 22.63 -19.46
C ASP A 109 9.23 22.75 -17.95
N GLU A 110 8.50 23.73 -17.42
CA GLU A 110 8.23 23.83 -15.98
C GLU A 110 6.99 23.02 -15.61
N TRP A 111 7.20 22.05 -14.73
CA TRP A 111 6.15 21.19 -14.21
C TRP A 111 5.89 21.53 -12.73
N ASN A 112 4.66 21.90 -12.42
CA ASN A 112 4.21 22.17 -11.07
C ASN A 112 3.28 21.06 -10.57
N PHE A 113 3.50 20.58 -9.35
CA PHE A 113 2.63 19.55 -8.77
C PHE A 113 1.35 20.19 -8.21
N GLU A 114 0.21 19.89 -8.83
CA GLU A 114 -1.10 20.31 -8.36
C GLU A 114 -1.77 19.22 -7.50
N ILE A 115 -1.89 19.47 -6.20
CA ILE A 115 -2.49 18.53 -5.23
C ILE A 115 -3.92 18.14 -5.64
N ASN A 116 -4.72 19.10 -6.12
CA ASN A 116 -6.13 18.87 -6.48
C ASN A 116 -6.32 17.90 -7.67
N LYS A 117 -5.33 17.85 -8.56
CA LYS A 117 -5.36 16.99 -9.75
C LYS A 117 -4.52 15.72 -9.57
N PHE A 118 -3.81 15.60 -8.44
CA PHE A 118 -2.90 14.50 -8.10
C PHE A 118 -1.83 14.25 -9.19
N ASP A 119 -1.38 15.31 -9.87
CA ASP A 119 -0.47 15.19 -11.00
C ASP A 119 0.43 16.43 -11.16
N TRP A 120 1.48 16.29 -11.96
CA TRP A 120 2.34 17.37 -12.42
C TRP A 120 1.75 18.00 -13.67
N ILE A 121 1.72 19.33 -13.70
CA ILE A 121 1.06 20.09 -14.76
C ILE A 121 2.06 21.08 -15.34
N ASN A 122 2.09 21.11 -16.67
CA ASN A 122 2.87 22.09 -17.39
C ASN A 122 2.15 23.44 -17.35
N ASN A 123 2.85 24.48 -16.88
CA ASN A 123 2.27 25.82 -16.74
C ASN A 123 1.83 26.43 -18.09
N GLU A 124 2.45 26.04 -19.19
CA GLU A 124 2.20 26.63 -20.52
C GLU A 124 1.10 25.91 -21.30
N SER A 125 1.03 24.58 -21.18
CA SER A 125 0.13 23.74 -21.98
C SER A 125 -1.09 23.21 -21.22
N ASP A 126 -1.13 23.36 -19.88
CA ASP A 126 -2.10 22.70 -18.96
C ASP A 126 -2.14 21.17 -19.14
N GLU A 127 -1.08 20.59 -19.72
CA GLU A 127 -0.95 19.16 -19.89
C GLU A 127 -0.54 18.48 -18.58
N ARG A 128 -1.08 17.28 -18.38
CA ARG A 128 -0.77 16.39 -17.27
C ARG A 128 0.39 15.46 -17.62
N LEU A 129 1.40 15.39 -16.77
CA LEU A 129 2.60 14.58 -17.01
C LEU A 129 2.24 13.09 -17.12
N SER A 130 1.41 12.59 -16.21
CA SER A 130 1.02 11.17 -16.21
C SER A 130 -0.03 10.83 -17.28
N LYS A 131 -0.69 11.86 -17.84
CA LYS A 131 -1.89 11.76 -18.69
C LYS A 131 -3.01 10.93 -18.05
N TYR A 132 -2.94 10.71 -16.75
CA TYR A 132 -3.91 9.93 -16.01
C TYR A 132 -5.08 10.81 -15.57
N ILE A 133 -6.29 10.30 -15.79
CA ILE A 133 -7.51 10.89 -15.27
C ILE A 133 -8.08 9.91 -14.24
N PRO A 134 -8.12 10.28 -12.95
CA PRO A 134 -8.64 9.39 -11.93
C PRO A 134 -10.12 9.13 -12.19
N LEU A 135 -10.52 7.86 -12.07
CA LEU A 135 -11.93 7.48 -12.18
C LEU A 135 -12.74 8.10 -11.03
N GLY A 136 -13.99 8.49 -11.28
CA GLY A 136 -14.87 9.04 -10.25
C GLY A 136 -15.06 8.11 -9.04
N GLN A 137 -15.01 6.79 -9.25
CA GLN A 137 -15.04 5.80 -8.17
C GLN A 137 -13.81 5.89 -7.26
N LEU A 138 -12.63 6.15 -7.82
CA LEU A 138 -11.39 6.33 -7.06
C LEU A 138 -11.45 7.63 -6.26
N LEU A 139 -11.94 8.71 -6.86
CA LEU A 139 -12.12 9.99 -6.16
C LEU A 139 -13.11 9.86 -5.00
N ASP A 140 -14.23 9.16 -5.18
CA ASP A 140 -15.19 8.90 -4.10
C ASP A 140 -14.56 8.07 -2.98
N LEU A 141 -13.78 7.04 -3.33
CA LEU A 141 -13.06 6.23 -2.35
C LEU A 141 -12.08 7.07 -1.51
N LEU A 142 -11.28 7.92 -2.16
CA LEU A 142 -10.24 8.71 -1.49
C LEU A 142 -10.82 9.84 -0.64
N ASN A 143 -11.88 10.51 -1.10
CA ASN A 143 -12.43 11.69 -0.42
C ASN A 143 -13.47 11.33 0.64
N ASN A 144 -14.32 10.34 0.38
CA ASN A 144 -15.52 10.10 1.20
C ASN A 144 -15.50 8.78 1.96
N ARG A 145 -14.55 7.88 1.66
CA ARG A 145 -14.57 6.51 2.20
C ARG A 145 -13.31 6.11 2.96
N VAL A 146 -12.47 7.08 3.30
CA VAL A 146 -11.36 6.87 4.23
C VAL A 146 -11.86 7.16 5.64
N ASP A 147 -12.04 6.12 6.44
CA ASP A 147 -12.44 6.23 7.84
C ASP A 147 -11.19 6.42 8.71
N THR A 148 -11.08 7.59 9.33
CA THR A 148 -9.99 7.96 10.24
C THR A 148 -10.31 7.70 11.72
N ASN A 149 -11.56 7.35 12.05
CA ASN A 149 -12.07 7.38 13.41
C ASN A 149 -12.16 6.00 14.08
N ILE A 150 -12.14 4.91 13.30
CA ILE A 150 -12.30 3.53 13.82
C ILE A 150 -10.93 2.86 14.01
N GLU A 151 -10.56 2.61 15.28
CA GLU A 151 -9.42 1.75 15.70
C GLU A 151 -9.71 0.25 15.59
#